data_AF-A0A945FSS2-F1
#
_entry.id   AF-A0A945FSS2-F1
#
_cell.length_a   1.000
_cell.length_b   1.000
_cell.length_c   1.000
_cell.angle_alpha   90.00
_cell.angle_beta   90.00
_cell.angle_gamma   90.00
#
_symmetry.space_group_name_H-M   'P 1'
#
loop_
_entity.id
_entity.type
_entity.pdbx_description
1 polymer ?
#
loop_
_entity_poly.entity_id
_entity_poly.type
_entity_poly.pdbx_seq_one_letter_code
_entity_poly.pdbx_strand_id
1 'polypeptide(L)'
;MGQMEGEKTRYGFLNVVPLALAEWAIFTCVFAVAGAWPAPDVNEGYYLAKARHSVNPEWCENDFFLNSEDAHGLFFLILGPFAASAKLSTAAWVGRWAGWLALAVGFRHAVMQLFPSFLHRLFAITMFSLAARYTTMAGEWMIGGCEAKVFAWALVLGAWGEGVRGRWAYAWLLSGAATAFHPLVGGWMMISIAFVALIQSIKRRDQIDWLNLCGLSYVIAGLVVAFYGVWPALQMSSGVAADIREQAAAIYVVDRLPHHLLPSSFQESLVTRHLLAVIFCGVLYAALP
;
A
#
# COMPACT_ATOMS: atom_id res chain seq x y z
N MET A 1 -47.63 9.87 -5.10
CA MET A 1 -46.52 9.92 -4.10
C MET A 1 -45.29 9.12 -4.51
N GLY A 2 -45.39 7.94 -5.15
CA GLY A 2 -44.22 7.15 -5.55
C GLY A 2 -43.29 7.75 -6.63
N GLN A 3 -43.76 8.66 -7.50
CA GLN A 3 -42.90 9.30 -8.51
C GLN A 3 -41.96 10.39 -7.93
N MET A 4 -42.40 11.15 -6.92
CA MET A 4 -41.56 12.18 -6.27
C MET A 4 -40.44 11.59 -5.39
N GLU A 5 -40.64 10.38 -4.87
CA GLU A 5 -39.63 9.67 -4.08
C GLU A 5 -38.51 9.12 -5.00
N GLY A 6 -38.87 8.51 -6.13
CA GLY A 6 -37.90 8.04 -7.12
C GLY A 6 -37.06 9.16 -7.76
N GLU A 7 -37.63 10.35 -7.91
CA GLU A 7 -36.93 11.52 -8.46
C GLU A 7 -35.92 12.12 -7.45
N LYS A 8 -36.27 12.21 -6.16
CA LYS A 8 -35.34 12.64 -5.09
C LYS A 8 -34.16 11.70 -4.92
N THR A 9 -34.37 10.38 -4.99
CA THR A 9 -33.29 9.39 -4.88
C THR A 9 -32.35 9.45 -6.10
N ARG A 10 -32.90 9.71 -7.30
CA ARG A 10 -32.14 9.89 -8.53
C ARG A 10 -31.31 11.19 -8.53
N TYR A 11 -31.88 12.32 -8.06
CA TYR A 11 -31.15 13.58 -7.88
C TYR A 11 -30.08 13.50 -6.77
N GLY A 12 -30.36 12.78 -5.68
CA GLY A 12 -29.36 12.49 -4.65
C GLY A 12 -28.17 11.69 -5.17
N PHE A 13 -28.43 10.65 -5.97
CA PHE A 13 -27.38 9.81 -6.57
C PHE A 13 -26.54 10.57 -7.61
N LEU A 14 -27.18 11.42 -8.42
CA LEU A 14 -26.51 12.26 -9.43
C LEU A 14 -25.59 13.33 -8.83
N ASN A 15 -25.79 13.75 -7.58
CA ASN A 15 -24.88 14.69 -6.90
C ASN A 15 -23.71 13.98 -6.17
N VAL A 16 -23.84 12.69 -5.85
CA VAL A 16 -22.81 11.92 -5.13
C VAL A 16 -21.66 11.49 -6.03
N VAL A 17 -21.93 11.13 -7.28
CA VAL A 17 -20.89 10.67 -8.22
C VAL A 17 -19.92 11.80 -8.62
N PRO A 18 -20.39 12.99 -9.05
CA PRO A 18 -19.49 14.10 -9.37
C PRO A 18 -18.65 14.55 -8.17
N LEU A 19 -19.22 14.52 -6.96
CA LEU A 19 -18.47 14.85 -5.74
C LEU A 19 -17.38 13.82 -5.45
N ALA A 20 -17.67 12.52 -5.62
CA ALA A 20 -16.68 11.46 -5.45
C ALA A 20 -15.54 11.56 -6.47
N LEU A 21 -15.87 11.85 -7.73
CA LEU A 21 -14.87 12.07 -8.79
C LEU A 21 -14.01 13.31 -8.50
N ALA A 22 -14.62 14.40 -8.05
CA ALA A 22 -13.90 15.60 -7.64
C ALA A 22 -12.95 15.33 -6.47
N GLU A 23 -13.39 14.56 -5.46
CA GLU A 23 -12.53 14.13 -4.35
C GLU A 23 -11.36 13.29 -4.82
N TRP A 24 -11.58 12.29 -5.65
CA TRP A 24 -10.47 11.49 -6.19
C TRP A 24 -9.49 12.35 -6.97
N ALA A 25 -9.96 13.27 -7.82
CA ALA A 25 -9.10 14.17 -8.57
C ALA A 25 -8.26 15.08 -7.63
N ILE A 26 -8.91 15.74 -6.66
CA ILE A 26 -8.22 16.62 -5.70
C ILE A 26 -7.23 15.84 -4.86
N PHE A 27 -7.62 14.66 -4.36
CA PHE A 27 -6.77 13.84 -3.51
C PHE A 27 -5.57 13.29 -4.28
N THR A 28 -5.77 12.93 -5.55
CA THR A 28 -4.69 12.56 -6.47
C THR A 28 -3.72 13.73 -6.63
N CYS A 29 -4.21 14.96 -6.82
CA CYS A 29 -3.35 16.15 -6.89
C CYS A 29 -2.59 16.41 -5.59
N VAL A 30 -3.20 16.22 -4.42
CA VAL A 30 -2.50 16.34 -3.13
C VAL A 30 -1.35 15.33 -3.02
N PHE A 31 -1.60 14.05 -3.36
CA PHE A 31 -0.55 13.04 -3.38
C PHE A 31 0.51 13.31 -4.46
N ALA A 32 0.12 13.81 -5.63
CA ALA A 32 1.05 14.24 -6.67
C ALA A 32 1.97 15.34 -6.15
N VAL A 33 1.43 16.39 -5.54
CA VAL A 33 2.25 17.48 -4.95
C VAL A 33 3.17 16.94 -3.85
N ALA A 34 2.69 16.01 -3.03
CA ALA A 34 3.50 15.41 -1.96
C ALA A 34 4.60 14.46 -2.47
N GLY A 35 4.41 13.84 -3.65
CA GLY A 35 5.28 12.79 -4.19
C GLY A 35 5.99 13.11 -5.52
N ALA A 36 5.81 14.30 -6.09
CA ALA A 36 6.37 14.69 -7.38
C ALA A 36 7.87 15.05 -7.30
N TRP A 37 8.70 14.06 -7.01
CA TRP A 37 10.15 14.13 -7.20
C TRP A 37 10.51 14.10 -8.70
N PRO A 38 11.66 14.65 -9.11
CA PRO A 38 12.16 14.47 -10.48
C PRO A 38 12.14 13.00 -10.90
N ALA A 39 11.79 12.73 -12.16
CA ALA A 39 11.80 11.38 -12.71
C ALA A 39 13.14 11.11 -13.43
N PRO A 40 13.79 9.94 -13.23
CA PRO A 40 13.35 8.86 -12.34
C PRO A 40 13.59 9.18 -10.85
N ASP A 41 12.67 8.74 -9.99
CA ASP A 41 12.86 8.66 -8.54
C ASP A 41 13.84 7.54 -8.20
N VAL A 42 14.33 7.53 -6.96
CA VAL A 42 15.37 6.61 -6.46
C VAL A 42 15.08 5.13 -6.72
N ASN A 43 13.80 4.71 -6.66
CA ASN A 43 13.40 3.32 -6.88
C ASN A 43 12.88 3.05 -8.30
N GLU A 44 12.53 4.07 -9.07
CA GLU A 44 11.89 3.89 -10.39
C GLU A 44 12.83 3.24 -11.40
N GLY A 45 14.12 3.57 -11.33
CA GLY A 45 15.14 2.94 -12.18
C GLY A 45 15.15 1.42 -11.99
N TYR A 46 15.06 0.96 -10.73
CA TYR A 46 14.97 -0.46 -10.40
C TYR A 46 13.64 -1.07 -10.86
N TYR A 47 12.50 -0.55 -10.38
CA TYR A 47 11.19 -1.17 -10.60
C TYR A 47 10.82 -1.21 -12.09
N LEU A 48 11.04 -0.13 -12.83
CA LEU A 48 10.64 -0.05 -14.23
C LEU A 48 11.58 -0.83 -15.15
N ALA A 49 12.88 -0.87 -14.84
CA ALA A 49 13.82 -1.69 -15.60
C ALA A 49 13.54 -3.18 -15.39
N LYS A 50 13.30 -3.62 -14.15
CA LYS A 50 12.88 -4.98 -13.84
C LYS A 50 11.55 -5.34 -14.51
N ALA A 51 10.55 -4.44 -14.45
CA ALA A 51 9.25 -4.65 -15.10
C ALA A 51 9.38 -4.80 -16.63
N ARG A 52 10.24 -3.99 -17.27
CA ARG A 52 10.51 -4.15 -18.70
C ARG A 52 11.21 -5.47 -18.99
N HIS A 53 12.29 -5.77 -18.26
CA HIS A 53 13.10 -6.96 -18.48
C HIS A 53 12.30 -8.25 -18.27
N SER A 54 11.35 -8.27 -17.33
CA SER A 54 10.46 -9.43 -17.13
C SER A 54 9.56 -9.75 -18.32
N VAL A 55 9.34 -8.78 -19.23
CA VAL A 55 8.52 -8.95 -20.45
C VAL A 55 9.39 -9.05 -21.70
N ASN A 56 10.57 -8.42 -21.71
CA ASN A 56 11.55 -8.49 -22.79
C ASN A 56 12.95 -8.80 -22.21
N PRO A 57 13.28 -10.08 -21.95
CA PRO A 57 14.56 -10.47 -21.37
C PRO A 57 15.77 -10.18 -22.27
N GLU A 58 15.59 -10.10 -23.59
CA GLU A 58 16.65 -9.72 -24.53
C GLU A 58 17.12 -8.27 -24.31
N TRP A 59 16.24 -7.40 -23.76
CA TRP A 59 16.62 -6.06 -23.37
C TRP A 59 17.53 -6.11 -22.12
N CYS A 60 18.81 -5.81 -22.35
CA CYS A 60 19.87 -5.93 -21.34
C CYS A 60 20.09 -7.37 -20.83
N GLU A 61 20.08 -8.35 -21.76
CA GLU A 61 20.21 -9.79 -21.47
C GLU A 61 21.38 -10.16 -20.54
N ASN A 62 22.52 -9.48 -20.65
CA ASN A 62 23.72 -9.79 -19.85
C ASN A 62 23.83 -9.00 -18.54
N ASP A 63 22.79 -8.24 -18.17
CA ASP A 63 22.80 -7.46 -16.93
C ASP A 63 22.53 -8.35 -15.71
N PHE A 64 23.54 -8.52 -14.85
CA PHE A 64 23.44 -9.34 -13.65
C PHE A 64 22.27 -8.95 -12.74
N PHE A 65 22.03 -7.65 -12.58
CA PHE A 65 20.97 -7.17 -11.70
C PHE A 65 19.60 -7.46 -12.27
N LEU A 66 19.36 -7.22 -13.56
CA LEU A 66 18.06 -7.47 -14.17
C LEU A 66 17.70 -8.96 -14.20
N ASN A 67 18.68 -9.84 -14.36
CA ASN A 67 18.51 -11.29 -14.31
C ASN A 67 18.35 -11.87 -12.90
N SER A 68 18.58 -11.10 -11.83
CA SER A 68 18.40 -11.60 -10.47
C SER A 68 16.91 -11.85 -10.15
N GLU A 69 16.64 -12.76 -9.21
CA GLU A 69 15.29 -12.97 -8.67
C GLU A 69 14.76 -11.72 -7.95
N ASP A 70 13.43 -11.60 -7.85
CA ASP A 70 12.72 -10.44 -7.28
C ASP A 70 11.36 -10.81 -6.67
N ALA A 71 10.88 -10.00 -5.73
CA ALA A 71 9.64 -10.24 -4.98
C ALA A 71 8.38 -9.58 -5.58
N HIS A 72 8.50 -8.68 -6.56
CA HIS A 72 7.41 -7.80 -7.00
C HIS A 72 6.67 -8.28 -8.27
N GLY A 73 6.45 -9.59 -8.39
CA GLY A 73 5.90 -10.23 -9.59
C GLY A 73 4.58 -9.63 -10.09
N LEU A 74 3.63 -9.30 -9.19
CA LEU A 74 2.36 -8.70 -9.60
C LEU A 74 2.53 -7.31 -10.19
N PHE A 75 3.43 -6.50 -9.63
CA PHE A 75 3.73 -5.19 -10.19
C PHE A 75 4.31 -5.33 -11.60
N PHE A 76 5.24 -6.27 -11.82
CA PHE A 76 5.81 -6.53 -13.13
C PHE A 76 4.80 -7.08 -14.14
N LEU A 77 3.88 -7.95 -13.70
CA LEU A 77 2.80 -8.45 -14.55
C LEU A 77 1.93 -7.30 -15.10
N ILE A 78 1.62 -6.31 -14.26
CA ILE A 78 0.71 -5.21 -14.62
C ILE A 78 1.46 -4.10 -15.38
N LEU A 79 2.62 -3.65 -14.87
CA LEU A 79 3.35 -2.51 -15.44
C LEU A 79 4.34 -2.92 -16.53
N GLY A 80 4.81 -4.16 -16.54
CA GLY A 80 5.85 -4.65 -17.45
C GLY A 80 5.50 -4.50 -18.93
N PRO A 81 4.30 -4.90 -19.39
CA PRO A 81 3.91 -4.71 -20.79
C PRO A 81 3.96 -3.25 -21.24
N PHE A 82 3.60 -2.32 -20.35
CA PHE A 82 3.68 -0.90 -20.62
C PHE A 82 5.12 -0.38 -20.58
N ALA A 83 5.91 -0.80 -19.59
CA ALA A 83 7.32 -0.45 -19.47
C ALA A 83 8.13 -0.95 -20.69
N ALA A 84 7.77 -2.10 -21.28
CA ALA A 84 8.41 -2.65 -22.47
C ALA A 84 8.02 -1.94 -23.77
N SER A 85 6.79 -1.42 -23.87
CA SER A 85 6.28 -0.76 -25.09
C SER A 85 6.48 0.76 -25.14
N ALA A 86 6.63 1.42 -23.99
CA ALA A 86 6.85 2.87 -23.89
C ALA A 86 8.28 3.22 -23.45
N LYS A 87 8.66 4.51 -23.51
CA LYS A 87 9.89 4.99 -22.84
C LYS A 87 9.74 4.83 -21.33
N LEU A 88 10.83 4.46 -20.62
CA LEU A 88 10.79 4.30 -19.15
C LEU A 88 10.35 5.57 -18.43
N SER A 89 10.70 6.75 -18.94
CA SER A 89 10.21 8.03 -18.40
C SER A 89 8.69 8.20 -18.53
N THR A 90 8.11 7.72 -19.62
CA THR A 90 6.66 7.72 -19.83
C THR A 90 6.00 6.71 -18.89
N ALA A 91 6.59 5.51 -18.75
CA ALA A 91 6.16 4.50 -17.80
C ALA A 91 6.16 5.02 -16.36
N ALA A 92 7.21 5.74 -15.96
CA ALA A 92 7.32 6.39 -14.65
C ALA A 92 6.15 7.34 -14.40
N TRP A 93 5.92 8.31 -15.29
CA TRP A 93 4.86 9.30 -15.07
C TRP A 93 3.45 8.71 -15.08
N VAL A 94 3.16 7.78 -16.00
CA VAL A 94 1.86 7.10 -16.01
C VAL A 94 1.67 6.29 -14.73
N GLY A 95 2.69 5.55 -14.33
CA GLY A 95 2.66 4.75 -13.11
C GLY A 95 2.55 5.59 -11.83
N ARG A 96 3.16 6.78 -11.79
CA ARG A 96 2.98 7.76 -10.70
C ARG A 96 1.54 8.23 -10.60
N TRP A 97 0.95 8.68 -11.70
CA TRP A 97 -0.46 9.11 -11.71
C TRP A 97 -1.40 7.98 -11.34
N ALA A 98 -1.15 6.76 -11.82
CA ALA A 98 -1.91 5.57 -11.44
C ALA A 98 -1.76 5.26 -9.94
N GLY A 99 -0.54 5.33 -9.40
CA GLY A 99 -0.25 5.09 -7.99
C GLY A 99 -0.88 6.14 -7.06
N TRP A 100 -0.77 7.42 -7.39
CA TRP A 100 -1.40 8.51 -6.65
C TRP A 100 -2.92 8.43 -6.69
N LEU A 101 -3.50 8.05 -7.83
CA LEU A 101 -4.93 7.80 -7.94
C LEU A 101 -5.34 6.60 -7.08
N ALA A 102 -4.58 5.50 -7.10
CA ALA A 102 -4.84 4.34 -6.25
C ALA A 102 -4.81 4.72 -4.76
N LEU A 103 -3.79 5.48 -4.33
CA LEU A 103 -3.71 6.01 -2.96
C LEU A 103 -4.92 6.91 -2.65
N ALA A 104 -5.33 7.78 -3.56
CA ALA A 104 -6.50 8.64 -3.38
C ALA A 104 -7.79 7.83 -3.20
N VAL A 105 -7.98 6.77 -3.99
CA VAL A 105 -9.12 5.86 -3.87
C VAL A 105 -9.10 5.13 -2.52
N GLY A 106 -7.96 4.52 -2.16
CA GLY A 106 -7.78 3.81 -0.89
C GLY A 106 -7.97 4.73 0.32
N PHE A 107 -7.35 5.92 0.30
CA PHE A 107 -7.48 6.92 1.35
C PHE A 107 -8.93 7.40 1.50
N ARG A 108 -9.58 7.79 0.40
CA ARG A 108 -10.99 8.22 0.44
C ARG A 108 -11.87 7.12 1.04
N HIS A 109 -11.68 5.88 0.60
CA HIS A 109 -12.41 4.73 1.10
C HIS A 109 -12.22 4.52 2.61
N ALA A 110 -10.99 4.67 3.09
CA ALA A 110 -10.63 4.65 4.49
C ALA A 110 -11.36 5.73 5.30
N VAL A 111 -11.31 6.99 4.86
CA VAL A 111 -11.76 8.13 5.68
C VAL A 111 -13.24 8.48 5.55
N MET A 112 -13.94 7.99 4.52
CA MET A 112 -15.33 8.37 4.25
C MET A 112 -16.30 8.09 5.41
N GLN A 113 -16.04 7.06 6.22
CA GLN A 113 -16.90 6.74 7.37
C GLN A 113 -16.60 7.62 8.58
N LEU A 114 -15.39 8.15 8.66
CA LEU A 114 -14.91 8.93 9.79
C LEU A 114 -15.27 10.41 9.62
N PHE A 115 -15.24 10.90 8.38
CA PHE A 115 -15.44 12.30 8.07
C PHE A 115 -16.51 12.46 6.99
N PRO A 116 -17.76 12.84 7.33
CA PRO A 116 -18.84 13.00 6.35
C PRO A 116 -18.71 14.27 5.49
N SER A 117 -18.00 15.30 5.98
CA SER A 117 -17.77 16.55 5.26
C SER A 117 -16.54 16.45 4.34
N PHE A 118 -16.69 16.98 3.12
CA PHE A 118 -15.60 17.14 2.16
C PHE A 118 -14.39 17.89 2.76
N LEU A 119 -14.64 19.01 3.47
CA LEU A 119 -13.57 19.82 4.05
C LEU A 119 -12.77 19.06 5.11
N HIS A 120 -13.43 18.26 5.95
CA HIS A 120 -12.75 17.41 6.93
C HIS A 120 -11.90 16.33 6.24
N ARG A 121 -12.38 15.72 5.15
CA ARG A 121 -11.58 14.75 4.38
C ARG A 121 -10.40 15.41 3.67
N LEU A 122 -10.57 16.62 3.14
CA LEU A 122 -9.49 17.40 2.54
C LEU A 122 -8.41 17.78 3.56
N PHE A 123 -8.83 18.18 4.77
CA PHE A 123 -7.90 18.40 5.88
C PHE A 123 -7.18 17.10 6.25
N ALA A 124 -7.92 15.99 6.36
CA ALA A 124 -7.36 14.69 6.72
C ALA A 124 -6.30 14.21 5.72
N ILE A 125 -6.52 14.31 4.40
CA ILE A 125 -5.52 13.90 3.40
C ILE A 125 -4.27 14.79 3.44
N THR A 126 -4.44 16.09 3.69
CA THR A 126 -3.32 17.03 3.82
C THR A 126 -2.48 16.66 5.04
N MET A 127 -3.12 16.47 6.19
CA MET A 127 -2.44 16.05 7.41
C MET A 127 -1.79 14.68 7.29
N PHE A 128 -2.47 13.73 6.65
CA PHE A 128 -1.94 12.40 6.39
C PHE A 128 -0.69 12.47 5.50
N SER A 129 -0.70 13.28 4.44
CA SER A 129 0.45 13.45 3.54
C SER A 129 1.65 14.06 4.26
N LEU A 130 1.41 15.04 5.13
CA LEU A 130 2.47 15.64 5.96
C LEU A 130 3.01 14.64 7.00
N ALA A 131 2.13 13.94 7.72
CA ALA A 131 2.54 12.94 8.70
C ALA A 131 3.36 11.83 8.02
N ALA A 132 2.86 11.29 6.91
CA ALA A 132 3.56 10.27 6.12
C ALA A 132 4.94 10.72 5.61
N ARG A 133 5.19 12.03 5.50
CA ARG A 133 6.49 12.58 5.10
C ARG A 133 7.43 12.81 6.29
N TYR A 134 6.91 13.22 7.44
CA TYR A 134 7.71 13.77 8.53
C TYR A 134 7.80 12.90 9.78
N THR A 135 6.95 11.88 9.92
CA THR A 135 6.86 11.07 11.15
C THR A 135 7.26 9.61 10.95
N THR A 136 7.92 9.26 9.84
CA THR A 136 8.36 7.89 9.55
C THR A 136 9.70 7.60 10.25
N MET A 137 9.77 6.50 11.00
CA MET A 137 10.95 6.16 11.80
C MET A 137 12.22 5.92 10.95
N ALA A 138 12.08 5.23 9.81
CA ALA A 138 13.19 4.86 8.94
C ALA A 138 13.40 5.82 7.75
N GLY A 139 12.71 6.97 7.73
CA GLY A 139 12.73 7.90 6.59
C GLY A 139 12.09 7.36 5.30
N GLU A 140 11.46 6.19 5.39
CA GLU A 140 10.71 5.58 4.30
C GLU A 140 9.53 6.44 3.87
N TRP A 141 9.16 6.33 2.60
CA TRP A 141 7.99 7.03 2.06
C TRP A 141 6.93 6.05 1.61
N MET A 142 5.69 6.50 1.75
CA MET A 142 4.50 5.83 1.22
C MET A 142 4.01 6.51 -0.06
N ILE A 143 4.21 7.83 -0.17
CA ILE A 143 3.82 8.64 -1.33
C ILE A 143 5.10 8.95 -2.11
N GLY A 144 5.26 8.38 -3.30
CA GLY A 144 6.50 8.47 -4.08
C GLY A 144 6.28 8.19 -5.57
N GLY A 145 7.34 7.70 -6.21
CA GLY A 145 7.39 7.32 -7.62
C GLY A 145 6.56 6.09 -8.02
N CYS A 146 6.76 5.61 -9.25
CA CYS A 146 6.18 4.37 -9.75
C CYS A 146 6.93 3.15 -9.20
N GLU A 147 6.37 2.55 -8.15
CA GLU A 147 6.90 1.37 -7.49
C GLU A 147 5.78 0.55 -6.83
N ALA A 148 6.05 -0.73 -6.55
CA ALA A 148 5.04 -1.65 -6.04
C ALA A 148 4.44 -1.22 -4.69
N LYS A 149 5.26 -0.63 -3.80
CA LYS A 149 4.83 -0.25 -2.44
C LYS A 149 3.71 0.79 -2.45
N VAL A 150 3.66 1.69 -3.44
CA VAL A 150 2.61 2.72 -3.54
C VAL A 150 1.24 2.10 -3.75
N PHE A 151 1.14 1.12 -4.65
CA PHE A 151 -0.11 0.37 -4.89
C PHE A 151 -0.48 -0.53 -3.70
N ALA A 152 0.51 -1.13 -3.04
CA ALA A 152 0.28 -1.89 -1.82
C ALA A 152 -0.31 -1.01 -0.70
N TRP A 153 0.22 0.20 -0.48
CA TRP A 153 -0.32 1.13 0.51
C TRP A 153 -1.76 1.59 0.21
N ALA A 154 -2.11 1.76 -1.06
CA ALA A 154 -3.50 2.04 -1.46
C ALA A 154 -4.46 0.92 -0.99
N LEU A 155 -4.05 -0.34 -1.18
CA LEU A 155 -4.80 -1.51 -0.73
C LEU A 155 -4.80 -1.65 0.80
N VAL A 156 -3.70 -1.31 1.48
CA VAL A 156 -3.64 -1.27 2.96
C VAL A 156 -4.62 -0.23 3.52
N LEU A 157 -4.71 0.97 2.93
CA LEU A 157 -5.72 1.97 3.33
C LEU A 157 -7.13 1.44 3.10
N GLY A 158 -7.36 0.79 1.95
CA GLY A 158 -8.61 0.09 1.68
C GLY A 158 -8.95 -0.93 2.77
N ALA A 159 -8.02 -1.83 3.07
CA ALA A 159 -8.16 -2.87 4.08
C ALA A 159 -8.42 -2.31 5.48
N TRP A 160 -7.73 -1.23 5.85
CA TRP A 160 -7.96 -0.54 7.12
C TRP A 160 -9.39 0.00 7.19
N GLY A 161 -9.85 0.66 6.13
CA GLY A 161 -11.23 1.14 6.03
C GLY A 161 -12.26 0.01 6.20
N GLU A 162 -11.98 -1.17 5.67
CA GLU A 162 -12.83 -2.35 5.83
C GLU A 162 -12.83 -2.91 7.26
N GLY A 163 -11.65 -2.97 7.89
CA GLY A 163 -11.52 -3.36 9.29
C GLY A 163 -12.27 -2.43 10.23
N VAL A 164 -12.22 -1.11 10.00
CA VAL A 164 -13.00 -0.11 10.76
C VAL A 164 -14.51 -0.34 10.64
N ARG A 165 -14.98 -0.86 9.50
CA ARG A 165 -16.39 -1.21 9.28
C ARG A 165 -16.77 -2.59 9.83
N GLY A 166 -15.84 -3.31 10.45
CA GLY A 166 -16.03 -4.68 10.93
C GLY A 166 -16.10 -5.74 9.81
N ARG A 167 -15.73 -5.38 8.56
CA ARG A 167 -15.75 -6.29 7.41
C ARG A 167 -14.40 -7.00 7.27
N TRP A 168 -14.07 -7.82 8.26
CA TRP A 168 -12.74 -8.42 8.45
C TRP A 168 -12.33 -9.31 7.29
N ALA A 169 -13.25 -10.10 6.73
CA ALA A 169 -12.97 -10.98 5.60
C ALA A 169 -12.51 -10.18 4.36
N TYR A 170 -13.15 -9.05 4.09
CA TYR A 170 -12.79 -8.20 2.96
C TYR A 170 -11.52 -7.39 3.23
N ALA A 171 -11.31 -6.95 4.48
CA ALA A 171 -10.06 -6.36 4.93
C ALA A 171 -8.87 -7.31 4.74
N TRP A 172 -9.06 -8.60 5.04
CA TRP A 172 -8.09 -9.67 4.81
C TRP A 172 -7.77 -9.85 3.33
N LEU A 173 -8.80 -9.92 2.47
CA LEU A 173 -8.61 -10.02 1.02
C LEU A 173 -7.77 -8.85 0.47
N LEU A 174 -8.13 -7.61 0.82
CA LEU A 174 -7.40 -6.43 0.39
C LEU A 174 -5.96 -6.42 0.89
N SER A 175 -5.71 -6.92 2.10
CA SER A 175 -4.36 -7.06 2.63
C SER A 175 -3.58 -8.15 1.91
N GLY A 176 -4.22 -9.26 1.52
CA GLY A 176 -3.62 -10.27 0.66
C GLY A 176 -3.24 -9.72 -0.72
N ALA A 177 -4.11 -8.91 -1.32
CA ALA A 177 -3.79 -8.17 -2.54
C ALA A 177 -2.64 -7.18 -2.36
N ALA A 178 -2.57 -6.48 -1.22
CA ALA A 178 -1.44 -5.61 -0.90
C ALA A 178 -0.14 -6.43 -0.79
N THR A 179 -0.18 -7.61 -0.19
CA THR A 179 0.96 -8.53 -0.06
C THR A 179 1.43 -9.03 -1.42
N ALA A 180 0.50 -9.26 -2.35
CA ALA A 180 0.81 -9.65 -3.71
C ALA A 180 1.61 -8.59 -4.49
N PHE A 181 1.32 -7.30 -4.24
CA PHE A 181 2.12 -6.19 -4.77
C PHE A 181 3.47 -6.06 -4.06
N HIS A 182 3.45 -6.05 -2.74
CA HIS A 182 4.64 -5.84 -1.93
C HIS A 182 4.55 -6.64 -0.61
N PRO A 183 5.29 -7.76 -0.48
CA PRO A 183 5.12 -8.70 0.62
C PRO A 183 5.24 -8.09 2.02
N LEU A 184 6.19 -7.17 2.22
CA LEU A 184 6.37 -6.52 3.53
C LEU A 184 5.21 -5.58 3.88
N VAL A 185 4.81 -4.68 2.97
CA VAL A 185 3.76 -3.69 3.24
C VAL A 185 2.41 -4.37 3.52
N GLY A 186 1.99 -5.29 2.64
CA GLY A 186 0.72 -6.00 2.83
C GLY A 186 0.79 -7.06 3.95
N GLY A 187 1.91 -7.76 4.08
CA GLY A 187 2.07 -8.83 5.06
C GLY A 187 1.95 -8.32 6.50
N TRP A 188 2.55 -7.17 6.82
CA TRP A 188 2.37 -6.52 8.12
C TRP A 188 0.92 -6.10 8.39
N MET A 189 0.18 -5.68 7.36
CA MET A 189 -1.24 -5.40 7.48
C MET A 189 -2.05 -6.67 7.74
N MET A 190 -1.76 -7.77 7.05
CA MET A 190 -2.40 -9.07 7.31
C MET A 190 -2.18 -9.53 8.76
N ILE A 191 -0.96 -9.41 9.28
CA ILE A 191 -0.64 -9.73 10.68
C ILE A 191 -1.45 -8.85 11.63
N SER A 192 -1.51 -7.55 11.36
CA SER A 192 -2.27 -6.59 12.18
C SER A 192 -3.77 -6.90 12.17
N ILE A 193 -4.36 -7.21 11.01
CA ILE A 193 -5.76 -7.65 10.91
C ILE A 193 -6.00 -8.95 11.66
N ALA A 194 -5.14 -9.97 11.51
CA ALA A 194 -5.26 -11.23 12.24
C ALA A 194 -5.29 -10.98 13.75
N PHE A 195 -4.37 -10.16 14.26
CA PHE A 195 -4.27 -9.88 15.68
C PHE A 195 -5.50 -9.13 16.21
N VAL A 196 -5.93 -8.08 15.51
CA VAL A 196 -7.12 -7.30 15.90
C VAL A 196 -8.40 -8.14 15.81
N ALA A 197 -8.57 -8.92 14.74
CA ALA A 197 -9.72 -9.81 14.58
C ALA A 197 -9.74 -10.91 15.65
N LEU A 198 -8.58 -11.48 16.02
CA LEU A 198 -8.48 -12.45 17.10
C LEU A 198 -8.87 -11.84 18.45
N ILE A 199 -8.35 -10.65 18.80
CA ILE A 199 -8.72 -9.96 20.04
C ILE A 199 -10.23 -9.64 20.06
N GLN A 200 -10.79 -9.20 18.94
CA GLN A 200 -12.22 -8.95 18.85
C GLN A 200 -13.04 -10.23 18.93
N SER A 201 -12.55 -11.36 18.42
CA SER A 201 -13.24 -12.66 18.52
C SER A 201 -13.40 -13.14 19.96
N ILE A 202 -12.44 -12.80 20.80
CA ILE A 202 -12.45 -13.12 22.23
C ILE A 202 -13.49 -12.24 22.94
N LYS A 203 -13.63 -10.97 22.53
CA LYS A 203 -14.50 -9.98 23.19
C LYS A 203 -15.95 -9.97 22.66
N ARG A 204 -16.16 -10.25 21.37
CA ARG A 204 -17.45 -10.10 20.66
C ARG A 204 -17.57 -11.14 19.54
N ARG A 205 -17.84 -12.38 19.96
CA ARG A 205 -17.83 -13.59 19.10
C ARG A 205 -18.82 -13.55 17.93
N ASP A 206 -19.85 -12.72 18.04
CA ASP A 206 -20.97 -12.55 17.09
C ASP A 206 -20.70 -11.54 15.97
N GLN A 207 -19.58 -10.80 16.02
CA GLN A 207 -19.31 -9.68 15.11
C GLN A 207 -18.22 -9.96 14.06
N ILE A 208 -17.91 -11.23 13.76
CA ILE A 208 -16.84 -11.55 12.79
C ILE A 208 -17.36 -12.33 11.59
N ASP A 209 -17.27 -11.70 10.43
CA ASP A 209 -17.76 -12.19 9.15
C ASP A 209 -16.87 -13.29 8.53
N TRP A 210 -15.60 -13.42 8.94
CA TRP A 210 -14.65 -14.37 8.35
C TRP A 210 -14.95 -15.87 8.59
N LEU A 211 -15.91 -16.21 9.47
CA LEU A 211 -16.29 -17.60 9.77
C LEU A 211 -17.54 -18.07 9.02
N ASN A 212 -18.26 -17.18 8.32
CA ASN A 212 -19.35 -17.58 7.45
C ASN A 212 -18.81 -18.00 6.06
N LEU A 213 -19.61 -18.73 5.26
CA LEU A 213 -19.17 -19.28 3.97
C LEU A 213 -18.61 -18.21 3.01
N CYS A 214 -19.25 -17.04 2.95
CA CYS A 214 -18.80 -15.92 2.12
C CYS A 214 -17.52 -15.28 2.67
N GLY A 215 -17.37 -15.19 4.00
CA GLY A 215 -16.16 -14.70 4.64
C GLY A 215 -14.98 -15.64 4.42
N LEU A 216 -15.20 -16.94 4.51
CA LEU A 216 -14.18 -17.96 4.29
C LEU A 216 -13.65 -17.92 2.85
N SER A 217 -14.52 -17.68 1.85
CA SER A 217 -14.08 -17.55 0.46
C SER A 217 -13.16 -16.33 0.27
N TYR A 218 -13.44 -15.20 0.94
CA TYR A 218 -12.54 -14.03 0.93
C TYR A 218 -11.24 -14.29 1.68
N VAL A 219 -11.26 -15.04 2.79
CA VAL A 219 -10.05 -15.43 3.51
C VAL A 219 -9.15 -16.30 2.64
N ILE A 220 -9.71 -17.33 2.00
CA ILE A 220 -8.99 -18.22 1.09
C ILE A 220 -8.46 -17.43 -0.11
N ALA A 221 -9.29 -16.59 -0.72
CA ALA A 221 -8.86 -15.73 -1.82
C ALA A 221 -7.71 -14.80 -1.40
N GLY A 222 -7.80 -14.19 -0.21
CA GLY A 222 -6.74 -13.35 0.34
C GLY A 222 -5.43 -14.11 0.54
N LEU A 223 -5.49 -15.35 1.04
CA LEU A 223 -4.31 -16.21 1.18
C LEU A 223 -3.69 -16.59 -0.16
N VAL A 224 -4.52 -16.99 -1.13
CA VAL A 224 -4.07 -17.36 -2.49
C VAL A 224 -3.42 -16.17 -3.18
N VAL A 225 -4.04 -14.99 -3.09
CA VAL A 225 -3.48 -13.76 -3.67
C VAL A 225 -2.19 -13.37 -2.96
N ALA A 226 -2.14 -13.41 -1.63
CA ALA A 226 -0.91 -13.13 -0.88
C ALA A 226 0.23 -14.08 -1.27
N PHE A 227 -0.08 -15.36 -1.47
CA PHE A 227 0.89 -16.37 -1.88
C PHE A 227 1.58 -16.02 -3.20
N TYR A 228 0.87 -15.38 -4.14
CA TYR A 228 1.47 -14.93 -5.39
C TYR A 228 2.62 -13.93 -5.19
N GLY A 229 2.56 -13.06 -4.18
CA GLY A 229 3.66 -12.14 -3.84
C GLY A 229 4.73 -12.75 -2.95
N VAL A 230 4.34 -13.63 -2.02
CA VAL A 230 5.28 -14.26 -1.08
C VAL A 230 6.11 -15.36 -1.76
N TRP A 231 5.54 -16.08 -2.72
CA TRP A 231 6.20 -17.21 -3.36
C TRP A 231 7.52 -16.85 -4.04
N PRO A 232 7.61 -15.82 -4.91
CA PRO A 232 8.88 -15.39 -5.49
C PRO A 232 9.92 -15.03 -4.41
N ALA A 233 9.51 -14.32 -3.36
CA ALA A 233 10.40 -13.96 -2.25
C ALA A 233 10.97 -15.18 -1.53
N LEU A 234 10.18 -16.25 -1.36
CA LEU A 234 10.66 -17.52 -0.78
C LEU A 234 11.63 -18.26 -1.72
N GLN A 235 11.49 -18.11 -3.04
CA GLN A 235 12.36 -18.74 -4.01
C GLN A 235 13.74 -18.07 -4.12
N MET A 236 13.86 -16.77 -3.80
CA MET A 236 15.12 -16.01 -3.91
C MET A 236 16.33 -16.65 -3.20
N SER A 237 16.10 -17.44 -2.15
CA SER A 237 17.16 -18.13 -1.40
C SER A 237 16.98 -19.66 -1.38
N SER A 238 16.07 -20.18 -2.20
CA SER A 238 15.82 -21.62 -2.31
C SER A 238 17.02 -22.33 -2.92
N GLY A 239 17.48 -23.41 -2.29
CA GLY A 239 18.64 -24.18 -2.77
C GLY A 239 20.01 -23.50 -2.58
N VAL A 240 20.07 -22.32 -1.96
CA VAL A 240 21.34 -21.61 -1.68
C VAL A 240 21.92 -22.08 -0.34
N ALA A 241 23.24 -22.29 -0.30
CA ALA A 241 23.96 -22.71 0.91
C ALA A 241 23.77 -21.71 2.07
N ALA A 242 23.75 -22.22 3.31
CA ALA A 242 23.38 -21.44 4.49
C ALA A 242 24.35 -20.28 4.77
N ASP A 243 25.65 -20.50 4.59
CA ASP A 243 26.72 -19.51 4.71
C ASP A 243 26.55 -18.36 3.70
N ILE A 244 26.23 -18.69 2.44
CA ILE A 244 25.96 -17.70 1.40
C ILE A 244 24.69 -16.90 1.71
N ARG A 245 23.63 -17.55 2.21
CA ARG A 245 22.39 -16.87 2.61
C ARG A 245 22.62 -15.91 3.78
N GLU A 246 23.40 -16.31 4.76
CA GLU A 246 23.77 -15.48 5.90
C GLU A 246 24.59 -14.27 5.46
N GLN A 247 25.59 -14.49 4.60
CA GLN A 247 26.39 -13.40 4.04
C GLN A 247 25.53 -12.42 3.21
N ALA A 248 24.63 -12.93 2.37
CA ALA A 248 23.72 -12.09 1.59
C ALA A 248 22.78 -11.28 2.49
N ALA A 249 22.25 -11.89 3.57
CA ALA A 249 21.41 -11.19 4.54
C ALA A 249 22.19 -10.10 5.30
N ALA A 250 23.43 -10.38 5.71
CA ALA A 250 24.31 -9.42 6.36
C ALA A 250 24.60 -8.22 5.43
N ILE A 251 25.01 -8.47 4.19
CA ILE A 251 25.24 -7.41 3.20
C ILE A 251 23.96 -6.58 2.98
N TYR A 252 22.81 -7.25 2.86
CA TYR A 252 21.55 -6.57 2.61
C TYR A 252 21.11 -5.68 3.79
N VAL A 253 21.17 -6.19 5.03
CA VAL A 253 20.69 -5.52 6.23
C VAL A 253 21.68 -4.50 6.77
N VAL A 254 22.97 -4.84 6.81
CA VAL A 254 24.01 -4.05 7.49
C VAL A 254 24.71 -3.09 6.55
N ASP A 255 25.07 -3.54 5.35
CA ASP A 255 25.89 -2.73 4.43
C ASP A 255 25.01 -1.90 3.47
N ARG A 256 23.97 -2.51 2.90
CA ARG A 256 23.16 -1.87 1.85
C ARG A 256 22.01 -1.04 2.39
N LEU A 257 21.23 -1.59 3.31
CA LEU A 257 20.00 -0.96 3.83
C LEU A 257 19.98 -0.78 5.37
N PRO A 258 21.07 -0.39 6.05
CA PRO A 258 21.06 -0.24 7.51
C PRO A 258 20.03 0.80 7.95
N HIS A 259 19.95 1.91 7.23
CA HIS A 259 18.99 3.00 7.44
C HIS A 259 17.50 2.59 7.31
N HIS A 260 17.21 1.38 6.79
CA HIS A 260 15.86 0.85 6.65
C HIS A 260 15.61 -0.43 7.46
N LEU A 261 16.62 -1.27 7.68
CA LEU A 261 16.46 -2.62 8.26
C LEU A 261 17.19 -2.82 9.60
N LEU A 262 18.09 -1.92 9.98
CA LEU A 262 18.87 -2.01 11.21
C LEU A 262 18.50 -0.84 12.15
N PRO A 263 17.55 -1.04 13.10
CA PRO A 263 17.04 0.05 13.94
C PRO A 263 18.11 0.83 14.72
N SER A 264 19.20 0.17 15.11
CA SER A 264 20.32 0.81 15.80
C SER A 264 21.11 1.82 14.94
N SER A 265 20.90 1.81 13.63
CA SER A 265 21.54 2.73 12.68
C SER A 265 20.59 3.83 12.18
N PHE A 266 19.34 3.85 12.63
CA PHE A 266 18.38 4.88 12.23
C PHE A 266 18.81 6.24 12.76
N GLN A 267 18.56 7.28 11.96
CA GLN A 267 18.86 8.64 12.38
C GLN A 267 18.01 9.01 13.61
N GLU A 268 18.66 9.41 14.70
CA GLU A 268 17.99 9.72 15.97
C GLU A 268 16.83 10.69 15.79
N SER A 269 17.01 11.73 14.96
CA SER A 269 15.97 12.72 14.70
C SER A 269 14.69 12.13 14.09
N LEU A 270 14.80 11.10 13.24
CA LEU A 270 13.64 10.41 12.65
C LEU A 270 12.95 9.53 13.69
N VAL A 271 13.72 8.81 14.51
CA VAL A 271 13.21 8.01 15.62
C VAL A 271 12.47 8.90 16.62
N THR A 272 13.07 10.01 17.05
CA THR A 272 12.45 10.96 17.99
C THR A 272 11.14 11.51 17.43
N ARG A 273 11.11 11.98 16.18
CA ARG A 273 9.89 12.51 15.55
C ARG A 273 8.79 11.46 15.46
N HIS A 274 9.13 10.21 15.11
CA HIS A 274 8.17 9.12 15.07
C HIS A 274 7.59 8.82 16.46
N LEU A 275 8.43 8.69 17.49
CA LEU A 275 7.97 8.43 18.85
C LEU A 275 7.10 9.57 19.39
N LEU A 276 7.47 10.82 19.12
CA LEU A 276 6.65 11.98 19.48
C LEU A 276 5.29 11.97 18.78
N ALA A 277 5.23 11.57 17.50
CA ALA A 277 3.98 11.43 16.78
C ALA A 277 3.09 10.33 17.38
N VAL A 278 3.66 9.17 17.76
CA VAL A 278 2.93 8.10 18.45
C VAL A 278 2.38 8.57 19.80
N ILE A 279 3.21 9.25 20.61
CA ILE A 279 2.77 9.81 21.90
C ILE A 279 1.66 10.82 21.70
N PHE A 280 1.82 11.75 20.75
CA PHE A 280 0.80 12.75 20.42
C PHE A 280 -0.53 12.10 20.02
N CYS A 281 -0.50 11.10 19.13
CA CYS A 281 -1.69 10.34 18.76
C CYS A 281 -2.32 9.61 19.95
N GLY A 282 -1.51 9.04 20.84
CA GLY A 282 -1.98 8.37 22.06
C GLY A 282 -2.65 9.34 23.04
N VAL A 283 -2.07 10.52 23.25
CA VAL A 283 -2.65 11.58 24.08
C VAL A 283 -3.96 12.08 23.48
N LEU A 284 -4.00 12.33 22.16
CA LEU A 284 -5.23 12.71 21.47
C LEU A 284 -6.31 11.63 21.65
N TYR A 285 -5.98 10.36 21.44
CA TYR A 285 -6.93 9.26 21.60
C TYR A 285 -7.48 9.18 23.04
N ALA A 286 -6.64 9.37 24.05
CA ALA A 286 -7.05 9.34 25.46
C ALA A 286 -7.84 10.59 25.90
N ALA A 287 -7.64 11.72 25.23
CA ALA A 287 -8.30 12.98 25.55
C ALA A 287 -9.64 13.18 24.81
N LEU A 288 -9.91 12.39 23.77
CA LEU A 288 -11.18 12.41 23.07
C LEU A 288 -12.25 11.70 23.92
N PRO A 289 -13.46 12.28 24.05
CA PRO A 289 -14.54 11.74 24.87
C PRO A 289 -15.16 10.46 24.28
#